data_AF-A0A970K8P5-F1
#
_entry.id   AF-A0A970K8P5-F1
#
_cell.length_a   1.000
_cell.length_b   1.000
_cell.length_c   1.000
_cell.angle_alpha   90.00
_cell.angle_beta   90.00
_cell.angle_gamma   90.00
#
_symmetry.space_group_name_H-M   'P 1'
#
loop_
_entity.id
_entity.type
_entity.pdbx_description
1 polymer ?
#
loop_
_entity_poly.entity_id
_entity_poly.type
_entity_poly.pdbx_seq_one_letter_code
_entity_poly.pdbx_strand_id
1 'polypeptide(L)'
;MNILVSACLLGLETRYDGKGKMHPALVALSEQHTLIPVCPEQLGGLPTPRPPCEIRDGRVFNQANEDRTDAFVHGAQQSKEICELTRCQAAVLKSRSPSCGRGQVYDGSFSGTLVEGNGVFAQMLQDEGIPVFTEEELDKLAAWLNPAELTNKYTSAVKQRRTSAVLVPNINKKTLQIYAISP
;
A
#
# COMPACT_ATOMS: atom_id res chain seq x y z
N MET A 1 0.37 -0.58 -16.82
CA MET A 1 0.71 0.60 -16.00
C MET A 1 1.94 0.31 -15.17
N ASN A 2 2.54 1.35 -14.59
CA ASN A 2 3.67 1.18 -13.69
C ASN A 2 3.15 1.19 -12.24
N ILE A 3 3.56 0.19 -11.47
CA ILE A 3 3.18 0.02 -10.06
C ILE A 3 4.46 -0.02 -9.25
N LEU A 4 4.57 0.87 -8.27
CA LEU A 4 5.70 0.88 -7.36
C LEU A 4 5.55 -0.27 -6.37
N VAL A 5 6.60 -1.04 -6.11
CA VAL A 5 6.50 -2.21 -5.22
C VAL A 5 7.66 -2.22 -4.24
N SER A 6 7.38 -2.50 -2.96
CA SER A 6 8.43 -2.75 -1.98
C SER A 6 9.32 -3.89 -2.49
N ALA A 7 10.61 -3.62 -2.71
CA ALA A 7 11.54 -4.54 -3.37
C ALA A 7 11.63 -5.91 -2.68
N CYS A 8 11.50 -5.94 -1.34
CA CYS A 8 11.45 -7.19 -0.59
C CYS A 8 10.29 -8.11 -1.02
N LEU A 9 9.14 -7.56 -1.43
CA LEU A 9 8.00 -8.33 -1.93
C LEU A 9 8.25 -8.96 -3.30
N LEU A 10 9.26 -8.49 -4.03
CA LEU A 10 9.74 -9.07 -5.28
C LEU A 10 10.93 -10.02 -5.07
N GLY A 11 11.26 -10.34 -3.81
CA GLY A 11 12.30 -11.30 -3.45
C GLY A 11 13.70 -10.69 -3.28
N LEU A 12 13.89 -9.38 -3.52
CA LEU A 12 15.18 -8.75 -3.30
C LEU A 12 15.52 -8.72 -1.81
N GLU A 13 16.75 -9.08 -1.46
CA GLU A 13 17.28 -9.17 -0.10
C GLU A 13 17.54 -7.78 0.51
N THR A 14 16.45 -7.09 0.84
CA THR A 14 16.45 -5.66 1.21
C THR A 14 15.87 -5.39 2.59
N ARG A 15 15.29 -6.42 3.25
CA ARG A 15 14.78 -6.31 4.63
C ARG A 15 15.90 -6.05 5.63
N TYR A 16 15.52 -5.60 6.82
CA TYR A 16 16.45 -5.37 7.93
C TYR A 16 17.27 -6.62 8.30
N ASP A 17 16.70 -7.81 8.13
CA ASP A 17 17.33 -9.11 8.42
C ASP A 17 18.10 -9.71 7.23
N GLY A 18 18.30 -8.94 6.14
CA GLY A 18 19.04 -9.39 4.96
C GLY A 18 18.27 -10.37 4.08
N LYS A 19 16.95 -10.48 4.22
CA LYS A 19 16.13 -11.43 3.46
C LYS A 19 15.18 -10.76 2.49
N GLY A 20 14.78 -11.50 1.46
CA GLY A 20 13.61 -11.20 0.65
C GLY A 20 12.31 -11.69 1.32
N LYS A 21 11.17 -11.29 0.77
CA LYS A 21 9.84 -11.82 1.11
C LYS A 21 8.97 -11.88 -0.14
N MET A 22 9.41 -12.65 -1.13
CA MET A 22 8.71 -12.77 -2.41
C MET A 22 7.23 -13.13 -2.20
N HIS A 23 6.35 -12.34 -2.81
CA HIS A 23 4.91 -12.59 -2.76
C HIS A 23 4.43 -13.16 -4.10
N PRO A 24 3.96 -14.43 -4.16
CA PRO A 24 3.63 -15.09 -5.42
C PRO A 24 2.64 -14.34 -6.32
N ALA A 25 1.63 -13.69 -5.73
CA ALA A 25 0.64 -12.93 -6.49
C ALA A 25 1.23 -11.72 -7.25
N LEU A 26 2.40 -11.21 -6.84
CA LEU A 26 3.09 -10.15 -7.57
C LEU A 26 3.78 -10.66 -8.84
N VAL A 27 4.09 -11.96 -8.93
CA VAL A 27 4.59 -12.57 -10.17
C VAL A 27 3.49 -12.48 -11.23
N ALA A 28 2.26 -12.88 -10.91
CA ALA A 28 1.13 -12.76 -11.82
C ALA A 28 0.84 -11.30 -12.19
N LEU A 29 0.95 -10.38 -11.22
CA LEU A 29 0.78 -8.94 -11.48
C LEU A 29 1.81 -8.41 -12.49
N SER A 30 3.04 -8.93 -12.44
CA SER A 30 4.13 -8.51 -13.34
C SER A 30 3.92 -8.93 -14.81
N GLU A 31 3.04 -9.90 -15.08
CA GLU A 31 2.69 -10.30 -16.44
C GLU A 31 1.85 -9.24 -17.17
N GLN A 32 1.15 -8.39 -16.42
CA GLN A 32 0.22 -7.39 -16.95
C GLN A 32 0.68 -5.95 -16.70
N HIS A 33 1.55 -5.75 -15.72
CA HIS A 33 2.00 -4.43 -15.26
C HIS A 33 3.50 -4.40 -15.05
N THR A 34 4.09 -3.22 -15.22
CA THR A 34 5.51 -3.02 -14.92
C THR A 34 5.65 -2.74 -13.43
N LEU A 35 6.32 -3.63 -12.71
CA LEU A 35 6.56 -3.47 -11.27
C LEU A 35 7.92 -2.78 -11.06
N ILE A 36 7.91 -1.62 -10.40
CA ILE A 36 9.09 -0.81 -10.14
C ILE A 36 9.54 -1.06 -8.69
N PRO A 37 10.64 -1.81 -8.45
CA PRO A 37 11.10 -2.14 -7.11
C PRO A 37 11.72 -0.91 -6.41
N VAL A 38 11.33 -0.66 -5.16
CA VAL A 38 12.00 0.31 -4.29
C VAL A 38 12.19 -0.22 -2.87
N CYS A 39 13.29 0.15 -2.24
CA CYS A 39 13.51 -0.02 -0.81
C CYS A 39 13.86 1.36 -0.24
N PRO A 40 12.88 2.08 0.35
CA PRO A 40 13.13 3.43 0.83
C PRO A 40 14.26 3.45 1.88
N GLU A 41 14.31 2.45 2.76
CA GLU A 41 15.35 2.35 3.80
C GLU A 41 16.77 2.29 3.21
N GLN A 42 17.00 1.53 2.13
CA GLN A 42 18.31 1.48 1.46
C GLN A 42 18.59 2.72 0.63
N LEU A 43 17.58 3.27 -0.05
CA LEU A 43 17.69 4.55 -0.76
C LEU A 43 17.99 5.71 0.20
N GLY A 44 17.58 5.57 1.45
CA GLY A 44 17.91 6.45 2.57
C GLY A 44 19.33 6.27 3.12
N GLY A 45 20.10 5.33 2.58
CA GLY A 45 21.48 5.05 3.00
C GLY A 45 21.62 4.01 4.13
N LEU A 46 20.53 3.36 4.57
CA LEU A 46 20.66 2.30 5.59
C LEU A 46 21.26 1.02 4.97
N PRO A 47 22.12 0.29 5.72
CA PRO A 47 22.71 -0.94 5.24
C PRO A 47 21.70 -2.09 5.21
N THR A 48 22.11 -3.20 4.62
CA THR A 48 21.45 -4.49 4.75
C THR A 48 22.49 -5.55 5.14
N PRO A 49 22.37 -6.23 6.29
CA PRO A 49 21.31 -6.07 7.30
C PRO A 49 21.43 -4.74 8.08
N ARG A 50 20.40 -4.41 8.86
CA ARG A 50 20.33 -3.25 9.77
C ARG A 50 19.48 -3.58 11.00
N PRO A 51 19.65 -2.86 12.12
CA PRO A 51 18.77 -3.02 13.27
C PRO A 51 17.29 -2.72 12.91
N PRO A 52 16.32 -3.43 13.52
CA PRO A 52 14.90 -3.08 13.40
C PRO A 52 14.66 -1.63 13.79
N CYS A 53 13.73 -0.97 13.10
CA CYS A 53 13.28 0.37 13.39
C CYS A 53 11.78 0.41 13.60
N GLU A 54 11.30 1.30 14.45
CA GLU A 54 9.88 1.54 14.71
C GLU A 54 9.62 3.06 14.81
N ILE A 55 8.37 3.46 14.54
CA ILE A 55 7.96 4.86 14.65
C ILE A 55 7.56 5.14 16.10
N ARG A 56 8.07 6.23 16.66
CA ARG A 56 7.68 6.77 17.97
C ARG A 56 7.60 8.28 17.87
N ASP A 57 6.45 8.85 18.22
CA ASP A 57 6.21 10.30 18.23
C ASP A 57 6.57 11.01 16.90
N GLY A 58 6.23 10.38 15.76
CA GLY A 58 6.50 10.93 14.42
C GLY A 58 7.95 10.81 13.95
N ARG A 59 8.83 10.17 14.74
CA ARG A 59 10.24 9.91 14.41
C ARG A 59 10.50 8.41 14.31
N VAL A 60 11.56 8.02 13.62
CA VAL A 60 11.94 6.62 13.46
C VAL A 60 13.18 6.33 14.28
N PHE A 61 13.07 5.42 15.25
CA PHE A 61 14.20 4.98 16.07
C PHE A 61 14.51 3.52 15.78
N ASN A 62 15.77 3.15 15.89
CA ASN A 62 16.14 1.74 15.92
C ASN A 62 16.10 1.17 17.35
N GLN A 63 16.29 -0.15 17.47
CA GLN A 63 16.24 -0.84 18.77
C GLN A 63 17.34 -0.37 19.76
N ALA A 64 18.42 0.26 19.28
CA ALA A 64 19.45 0.89 20.10
C ALA A 64 19.08 2.34 20.50
N ASN A 65 17.85 2.77 20.21
CA ASN A 65 17.32 4.12 20.45
C ASN A 65 18.09 5.23 19.67
N GLU A 66 18.76 4.85 18.58
CA GLU A 66 19.38 5.80 17.67
C GLU A 66 18.30 6.34 16.72
N ASP A 67 18.28 7.66 16.53
CA ASP A 67 17.36 8.28 15.59
C ASP A 67 17.80 8.02 14.14
N ARG A 68 16.89 7.45 13.35
CA ARG A 68 17.04 7.13 11.93
C ARG A 68 16.07 7.89 11.03
N THR A 69 15.34 8.87 11.58
CA THR A 69 14.31 9.65 10.87
C THR A 69 14.82 10.22 9.55
N ASP A 70 16.01 10.84 9.54
CA ASP A 70 16.56 11.46 8.33
C ASP A 70 16.75 10.45 7.19
N ALA A 71 17.24 9.24 7.51
CA ALA A 71 17.41 8.18 6.52
C ALA A 71 16.05 7.73 5.95
N PHE A 72 15.03 7.58 6.81
CA PHE A 72 13.69 7.19 6.37
C PHE A 72 13.01 8.27 5.52
N VAL A 73 13.12 9.54 5.90
CA VAL A 73 12.57 10.67 5.15
C VAL A 73 13.30 10.82 3.80
N HIS A 74 14.63 10.78 3.81
CA HIS A 74 15.42 10.83 2.58
C HIS A 74 15.08 9.68 1.64
N GLY A 75 15.00 8.47 2.17
CA GLY A 75 14.62 7.27 1.43
C GLY A 75 13.22 7.33 0.82
N ALA A 76 12.25 7.87 1.57
CA ALA A 76 10.90 8.11 1.08
C ALA A 76 10.89 9.12 -0.08
N GLN A 77 11.63 10.23 0.05
CA GLN A 77 11.76 11.25 -0.99
C GLN A 77 12.40 10.69 -2.28
N GLN A 78 13.48 9.93 -2.16
CA GLN A 78 14.11 9.26 -3.31
C GLN A 78 13.17 8.24 -3.96
N SER A 79 12.40 7.49 -3.16
CA SER A 79 11.41 6.54 -3.68
C SER A 79 10.24 7.23 -4.38
N LYS A 80 9.84 8.41 -3.89
CA LYS A 80 8.85 9.28 -4.54
C LYS A 80 9.35 9.80 -5.89
N GLU A 81 10.59 10.28 -5.95
CA GLU A 81 11.20 10.72 -7.22
C GLU A 81 11.22 9.58 -8.25
N ILE A 82 11.53 8.34 -7.83
CA ILE A 82 11.42 7.16 -8.70
C ILE A 82 9.97 6.94 -9.15
N CYS A 83 9.00 7.06 -8.24
CA CYS A 83 7.56 6.95 -8.55
C CYS A 83 7.15 7.96 -9.65
N GLU A 84 7.59 9.21 -9.54
CA GLU A 84 7.30 10.29 -10.49
C GLU A 84 7.99 10.06 -11.85
N LEU A 85 9.30 9.77 -11.83
CA LEU A 85 10.10 9.52 -13.05
C LEU A 85 9.57 8.32 -13.85
N THR A 86 9.11 7.30 -13.14
CA THR A 86 8.52 6.10 -13.74
C THR A 86 7.02 6.21 -13.95
N ARG A 87 6.37 7.32 -13.57
CA ARG A 87 4.92 7.54 -13.72
C ARG A 87 4.10 6.40 -13.10
N CYS A 88 4.51 5.95 -11.93
CA CYS A 88 3.77 4.94 -11.17
C CYS A 88 2.39 5.49 -10.78
N GLN A 89 1.36 4.66 -10.96
CA GLN A 89 -0.05 5.06 -10.74
C GLN A 89 -0.62 4.50 -9.44
N ALA A 90 0.08 3.54 -8.83
CA ALA A 90 -0.26 2.92 -7.56
C ALA A 90 1.01 2.33 -6.92
N ALA A 91 0.92 1.96 -5.65
CA ALA A 91 1.99 1.28 -4.93
C ALA A 91 1.49 0.03 -4.18
N VAL A 92 2.30 -1.02 -4.17
CA VAL A 92 2.13 -2.20 -3.30
C VAL A 92 3.29 -2.28 -2.31
N LEU A 93 3.02 -1.97 -1.06
CA LEU A 93 4.03 -1.77 -0.03
C LEU A 93 3.98 -2.84 1.06
N LYS A 94 5.13 -3.14 1.66
CA LYS A 94 5.25 -4.13 2.73
C LYS A 94 4.49 -3.67 3.99
N SER A 95 3.50 -4.45 4.41
CA SER A 95 2.70 -4.17 5.62
C SER A 95 3.57 -4.00 6.87
N ARG A 96 3.13 -3.13 7.80
CA ARG A 96 3.69 -2.93 9.16
C ARG A 96 5.12 -2.35 9.23
N SER A 97 5.78 -2.13 8.10
CA SER A 97 7.11 -1.51 8.07
C SER A 97 7.05 -0.04 8.53
N PRO A 98 8.04 0.48 9.27
CA PRO A 98 8.16 1.91 9.59
C PRO A 98 8.30 2.80 8.33
N SER A 99 8.69 2.25 7.18
CA SER A 99 8.68 2.97 5.91
C SER A 99 7.43 2.68 5.09
N CYS A 100 7.09 1.40 4.93
CA CYS A 100 6.16 0.92 3.90
C CYS A 100 4.79 0.51 4.44
N GLY A 101 4.60 0.43 5.75
CA GLY A 101 3.35 0.01 6.36
C GLY A 101 2.21 0.97 6.05
N ARG A 102 1.01 0.44 5.83
CA ARG A 102 -0.22 1.21 5.65
C ARG A 102 -1.27 0.69 6.61
N GLY A 103 -1.97 1.60 7.28
CA GLY A 103 -3.04 1.32 8.24
C GLY A 103 -2.55 0.77 9.58
N GLN A 104 -1.44 0.04 9.62
CA GLN A 104 -0.82 -0.44 10.85
C GLN A 104 0.71 -0.36 10.79
N VAL A 105 1.32 0.00 11.92
CA VAL A 105 2.76 -0.03 12.20
C VAL A 105 3.00 -0.53 13.63
N TYR A 106 4.25 -0.86 13.97
CA TYR A 106 4.61 -1.18 15.35
C TYR A 106 4.61 0.08 16.23
N ASP A 107 4.34 -0.10 17.52
CA ASP A 107 4.07 0.97 18.48
C ASP A 107 5.30 1.78 18.96
N GLY A 108 6.51 1.44 18.52
CA GLY A 108 7.73 2.14 18.90
C GLY A 108 8.39 1.58 20.17
N SER A 109 7.80 0.57 20.80
CA SER A 109 8.33 -0.07 22.02
C SER A 109 9.18 -1.31 21.74
N PHE A 110 9.22 -1.81 20.49
CA PHE A 110 9.82 -3.09 20.13
C PHE A 110 9.19 -4.31 20.81
N SER A 111 7.95 -4.17 21.32
CA SER A 111 7.19 -5.28 21.92
C SER A 111 6.47 -6.18 20.90
N GLY A 112 6.43 -5.76 19.63
CA GLY A 112 5.63 -6.41 18.58
C GLY A 112 4.15 -5.97 18.55
N THR A 113 3.77 -5.02 19.40
CA THR A 113 2.43 -4.43 19.44
C THR A 113 2.19 -3.58 18.20
N LEU A 114 1.00 -3.69 17.61
CA LEU A 114 0.59 -2.92 16.43
C LEU A 114 -0.37 -1.81 16.84
N VAL A 115 -0.20 -0.65 16.23
CA VAL A 115 -1.07 0.52 16.36
C VAL A 115 -1.51 1.00 14.98
N GLU A 116 -2.60 1.75 14.93
CA GLU A 116 -3.03 2.42 13.69
C GLU A 116 -1.97 3.45 13.28
N GLY A 117 -1.58 3.42 12.00
CA GLY A 117 -0.59 4.35 11.47
C GLY A 117 -0.02 3.89 10.14
N ASN A 118 0.72 4.80 9.50
CA ASN A 118 1.41 4.55 8.24
C ASN A 118 2.92 4.71 8.44
N GLY A 119 3.69 3.97 7.64
CA GLY A 119 5.11 4.20 7.48
C GLY A 119 5.38 5.50 6.73
N VAL A 120 6.59 6.05 6.90
CA VAL A 120 6.98 7.37 6.36
C VAL A 120 6.73 7.47 4.85
N PHE A 121 7.11 6.44 4.09
CA PHE A 121 6.94 6.44 2.64
C PHE A 121 5.49 6.20 2.21
N ALA A 122 4.78 5.30 2.89
CA ALA A 122 3.37 5.07 2.61
C ALA A 122 2.53 6.34 2.82
N GLN A 123 2.77 7.06 3.93
CA GLN A 123 2.11 8.34 4.21
C GLN A 123 2.40 9.37 3.11
N MET A 124 3.67 9.53 2.73
CA MET A 124 4.07 10.48 1.67
C MET A 124 3.37 10.20 0.34
N LEU A 125 3.24 8.94 -0.07
CA LEU A 125 2.49 8.60 -1.29
C LEU A 125 0.99 8.89 -1.16
N GLN A 126 0.40 8.65 0.00
CA GLN A 126 -1.02 8.94 0.25
C GLN A 126 -1.31 10.44 0.22
N ASP A 127 -0.42 11.26 0.77
CA ASP A 127 -0.53 12.72 0.76
C ASP A 127 -0.51 13.29 -0.67
N GLU A 128 0.19 12.60 -1.59
CA GLU A 128 0.24 12.92 -3.03
C GLU A 128 -0.91 12.30 -3.83
N GLY A 129 -1.85 11.64 -3.16
CA GLY A 129 -3.01 11.01 -3.80
C GLY A 129 -2.70 9.73 -4.58
N ILE A 130 -1.50 9.13 -4.40
CA ILE A 130 -1.17 7.84 -5.01
C ILE A 130 -1.86 6.71 -4.22
N PRO A 131 -2.67 5.86 -4.87
CA PRO A 131 -3.25 4.68 -4.23
C PRO A 131 -2.17 3.72 -3.71
N VAL A 132 -2.12 3.53 -2.40
CA VAL A 132 -1.22 2.58 -1.75
C VAL A 132 -2.01 1.34 -1.34
N PHE A 133 -1.48 0.15 -1.56
CA PHE A 133 -2.02 -1.12 -1.06
C PHE A 133 -0.91 -1.87 -0.34
N THR A 134 -1.26 -2.77 0.57
CA THR A 134 -0.27 -3.72 1.12
C THR A 134 -0.34 -5.06 0.41
N GLU A 135 0.61 -5.96 0.67
CA GLU A 135 0.50 -7.34 0.21
C GLU A 135 -0.72 -8.09 0.78
N GLU A 136 -1.36 -7.54 1.82
CA GLU A 136 -2.57 -8.06 2.45
C GLU A 136 -3.85 -7.49 1.80
N GLU A 137 -3.74 -6.59 0.80
CA GLU A 137 -4.85 -5.88 0.15
C GLU A 137 -4.87 -6.04 -1.38
N LEU A 138 -4.30 -7.13 -1.90
CA LEU A 138 -4.18 -7.37 -3.35
C LEU A 138 -5.53 -7.58 -4.05
N ASP A 139 -6.53 -8.06 -3.33
CA ASP A 139 -7.92 -8.11 -3.75
C ASP A 139 -8.52 -6.71 -3.97
N LYS A 140 -8.19 -5.75 -3.10
CA LYS A 140 -8.57 -4.33 -3.28
C LYS A 140 -7.84 -3.70 -4.45
N LEU A 141 -6.56 -4.04 -4.64
CA LEU A 141 -5.79 -3.61 -5.82
C LEU A 141 -6.43 -4.13 -7.11
N ALA A 142 -6.74 -5.43 -7.18
CA ALA A 142 -7.39 -6.03 -8.36
C ALA A 142 -8.72 -5.35 -8.69
N ALA A 143 -9.53 -5.09 -7.66
CA ALA A 143 -10.76 -4.31 -7.74
C ALA A 143 -10.53 -2.89 -8.31
N TRP A 144 -9.48 -2.22 -7.86
CA TRP A 144 -9.12 -0.88 -8.31
C TRP A 144 -8.63 -0.86 -9.77
N LEU A 145 -7.84 -1.86 -10.17
CA LEU A 145 -7.33 -2.01 -11.53
C LEU A 145 -8.45 -2.31 -12.55
N ASN A 146 -9.45 -3.12 -12.15
CA ASN A 146 -10.56 -3.53 -13.02
C ASN A 146 -11.94 -3.20 -12.39
N PRO A 147 -12.36 -1.92 -12.35
CA PRO A 147 -13.64 -1.53 -11.74
C PRO A 147 -14.88 -2.16 -12.43
N ALA A 148 -14.76 -2.49 -13.72
CA ALA A 148 -15.83 -3.09 -14.51
C ALA A 148 -16.18 -4.52 -14.07
N GLU A 149 -15.21 -5.31 -13.60
CA GLU A 149 -15.44 -6.69 -13.11
C GLU A 149 -16.19 -6.70 -11.79
N LEU A 150 -15.92 -5.75 -10.89
CA LEU A 150 -16.67 -5.56 -9.65
C LEU A 150 -18.14 -5.24 -9.92
N THR A 151 -18.41 -4.36 -10.88
CA THR A 151 -19.77 -3.98 -11.25
C THR A 151 -20.54 -5.18 -11.80
N ASN A 152 -19.90 -6.01 -12.62
CA ASN A 152 -20.48 -7.26 -13.12
C ASN A 152 -20.65 -8.32 -12.03
N LYS A 153 -19.71 -8.45 -11.07
CA LYS A 153 -19.81 -9.37 -9.92
C LYS A 153 -20.91 -8.96 -8.95
N TYR A 154 -21.07 -7.67 -8.67
CA TYR A 154 -22.20 -7.15 -7.88
C TYR A 154 -23.53 -7.29 -8.62
N THR A 155 -23.59 -6.98 -9.91
CA THR A 155 -24.82 -7.12 -10.70
C THR A 155 -25.26 -8.58 -10.83
N SER A 156 -24.30 -9.51 -10.97
CA SER A 156 -24.56 -10.96 -11.01
C SER A 156 -24.91 -11.55 -9.63
N ALA A 157 -24.23 -11.14 -8.55
CA ALA A 157 -24.58 -11.56 -7.18
C ALA A 157 -25.96 -11.03 -6.75
N VAL A 158 -26.35 -9.83 -7.18
CA VAL A 158 -27.70 -9.28 -6.94
C VAL A 158 -28.75 -10.00 -7.79
N LYS A 159 -28.42 -10.44 -9.02
CA LYS A 159 -29.31 -11.31 -9.82
C LYS A 159 -29.49 -12.70 -9.21
N GLN A 160 -28.44 -13.28 -8.61
CA GLN A 160 -28.51 -14.60 -7.96
C GLN A 160 -29.22 -14.60 -6.60
N ARG A 161 -29.38 -13.44 -5.95
CA ARG A 161 -30.15 -13.31 -4.69
C ARG A 161 -31.65 -13.03 -4.87
N ARG A 162 -32.17 -13.01 -6.11
CA ARG A 162 -33.62 -12.84 -6.38
C ARG A 162 -34.47 -14.10 -6.25
N THR A 163 -33.92 -15.24 -5.84
CA THR A 163 -34.67 -16.48 -5.54
C THR A 163 -35.00 -16.68 -4.07
N SER A 164 -34.81 -15.69 -3.21
CA SER A 164 -35.37 -15.73 -1.84
C SER A 164 -35.87 -14.35 -1.45
N ALA A 165 -37.19 -14.24 -1.30
CA ALA A 165 -37.87 -13.03 -0.87
C ALA A 165 -37.35 -12.60 0.51
N VAL A 166 -36.64 -11.46 0.55
CA VAL A 166 -36.42 -10.70 1.77
C VAL A 166 -36.99 -9.31 1.51
N LEU A 167 -38.04 -8.99 2.26
CA LEU A 167 -38.65 -7.67 2.33
C LEU A 167 -37.58 -6.63 2.68
N VAL A 168 -37.23 -5.78 1.72
CA VAL A 168 -36.41 -4.59 1.96
C VAL A 168 -37.36 -3.50 2.46
N PRO A 169 -37.13 -2.91 3.66
CA PRO A 169 -37.92 -1.78 4.10
C PRO A 169 -37.70 -0.58 3.16
N ASN A 170 -38.82 0.04 2.82
CA ASN A 170 -39.01 1.08 1.82
C ASN A 170 -38.12 2.31 2.08
N ILE A 171 -37.02 2.45 1.35
CA ILE A 171 -36.24 3.70 1.31
C ILE A 171 -36.74 4.54 0.13
N ASN A 172 -37.26 5.70 0.47
CA ASN A 172 -38.07 6.60 -0.34
C ASN A 172 -37.32 7.11 -1.59
N LYS A 173 -37.99 7.08 -2.75
CA LYS A 173 -37.51 7.58 -4.05
C LYS A 173 -37.56 9.12 -4.10
N LYS A 174 -36.60 9.81 -3.49
CA LYS A 174 -36.21 11.21 -3.77
C LYS A 174 -34.74 11.29 -3.35
N THR A 175 -33.73 11.37 -4.19
CA THR A 175 -33.51 12.31 -5.29
C THR A 175 -32.33 11.78 -6.11
N LEU A 176 -32.57 11.33 -7.35
CA LEU A 176 -31.55 11.17 -8.36
C LEU A 176 -31.59 12.45 -9.20
N GLN A 177 -30.64 13.36 -8.98
CA GLN A 177 -30.43 14.49 -9.89
C GLN A 177 -29.02 14.37 -10.47
N ILE A 178 -29.04 14.02 -11.75
CA ILE A 178 -27.94 13.86 -12.67
C ILE A 178 -27.45 15.28 -13.01
N TYR A 179 -26.17 15.58 -12.79
CA TYR A 179 -25.53 16.71 -13.47
C TYR A 179 -24.77 16.15 -14.68
N ALA A 180 -25.45 16.22 -15.83
CA ALA A 180 -24.78 16.30 -17.12
C ALA A 180 -24.29 17.74 -17.27
N ILE A 181 -23.01 17.93 -17.57
CA ILE A 181 -22.48 19.22 -18.02
C ILE A 181 -22.06 19.03 -19.48
N SER A 182 -22.77 19.77 -20.33
CA SER A 182 -22.50 20.10 -21.73
C SER A 182 -22.64 21.63 -21.84
N PRO A 183 -22.20 22.28 -22.93
CA PRO A 183 -21.74 21.76 -24.22
C PRO A 183 -20.23 21.77 -24.45
#